data_AF-A0A2A3ZHM4-F1
#
_entry.id   AF-A0A2A3ZHM4-F1
#
_cell.length_a   1.000
_cell.length_b   1.000
_cell.length_c   1.000
_cell.angle_alpha   90.00
_cell.angle_beta   90.00
_cell.angle_gamma   90.00
#
_symmetry.space_group_name_H-M   'P 1'
#
loop_
_entity.id
_entity.type
_entity.pdbx_description
1 polymer ?
#
loop_
_entity_poly.entity_id
_entity_poly.type
_entity_poly.pdbx_seq_one_letter_code
_entity_poly.pdbx_strand_id
1 'polypeptide(L)'
;MAQKRSHSSRTSGKKGLASWLGAALLNILAALGGVCIVLVILSFVFNVSIMMFRTGSMSPTITAGSIAFVHEIPAEKMEVGDIITADRGEKVLPVTHRVTSILDTDAQSGEVIFEMKGDANEAKDPEPYTADTVRRVMFSIPGVAPTIQQFRDPFVLGGITIAASLLVVWAFWPRREEDADGDEVAEVAEGTPDNAAAALHQESRSAVTRSPKHAIALPIAALLLATSSGPFPALEPTSSMIAAASTTASDTATTNTAAEARGQYLRMRAVGDESRMLNLSPGASAYWTVDVWVDAPEPGTVELEIGSGQLTNAIADELLVDVRACTEIVSMNKCAGGGEELIHQTTLSALGAAPENNRPLLDMPSDEKRRVQVTVTLAQSAHAEAVAGQRSSVRLTAIGQGEEVSLGPGDPDVPGGPDAPDAPGDLPRTGIEGWLWILLLACALIATGSIVIARTRSRRKL
;
A
#
# COMPACT_ATOMS: atom_id res chain seq x y z
N MET A 1 -17.60 81.85 -6.92
CA MET A 1 -16.69 80.71 -6.70
C MET A 1 -17.48 79.42 -6.88
N ALA A 2 -17.32 78.74 -8.01
CA ALA A 2 -17.98 77.47 -8.31
C ALA A 2 -16.89 76.45 -8.64
N GLN A 3 -16.65 75.48 -7.75
CA GLN A 3 -15.60 74.48 -7.90
C GLN A 3 -16.21 73.16 -8.36
N LYS A 4 -16.12 72.93 -9.68
CA LYS A 4 -16.47 71.69 -10.37
C LYS A 4 -15.50 70.59 -9.95
N ARG A 5 -15.92 69.66 -9.10
CA ARG A 5 -15.19 68.41 -8.84
C ARG A 5 -15.50 67.41 -9.96
N SER A 6 -14.51 67.11 -10.79
CA SER A 6 -14.59 66.01 -11.75
C SER A 6 -14.31 64.68 -11.05
N HIS A 7 -15.27 63.76 -11.13
CA HIS A 7 -15.09 62.36 -10.75
C HIS A 7 -14.10 61.67 -11.69
N SER A 8 -13.04 61.09 -11.13
CA SER A 8 -12.19 60.12 -11.81
C SER A 8 -12.74 58.72 -11.52
N SER A 9 -13.51 58.17 -12.45
CA SER A 9 -13.96 56.77 -12.44
C SER A 9 -13.15 55.98 -13.45
N ARG A 10 -12.07 55.32 -13.02
CA ARG A 10 -11.38 54.35 -13.91
C ARG A 10 -10.49 53.34 -13.17
N THR A 11 -11.09 52.40 -12.47
CA THR A 11 -10.40 51.16 -12.02
C THR A 11 -11.28 49.91 -12.13
N SER A 12 -12.06 49.75 -13.21
CA SER A 12 -12.87 48.54 -13.45
C SER A 12 -12.13 47.42 -14.21
N GLY A 13 -10.88 47.61 -14.63
CA GLY A 13 -10.20 46.68 -15.55
C GLY A 13 -9.55 45.44 -14.92
N LYS A 14 -9.22 45.46 -13.62
CA LYS A 14 -8.41 44.40 -12.99
C LYS A 14 -9.23 43.25 -12.38
N LYS A 15 -10.50 43.49 -12.03
CA LYS A 15 -11.40 42.46 -11.47
C LYS A 15 -11.88 41.43 -12.51
N GLY A 16 -11.97 41.82 -13.79
CA GLY A 16 -12.42 40.94 -14.88
C GLY A 16 -11.37 39.91 -15.31
N LEU A 17 -10.09 40.28 -15.34
CA LEU A 17 -9.02 39.40 -15.81
C LEU A 17 -8.69 38.29 -14.79
N ALA A 18 -8.64 38.63 -13.49
CA ALA A 18 -8.41 37.64 -12.43
C ALA A 18 -9.59 36.65 -12.26
N SER A 19 -10.82 37.13 -12.42
CA SER A 19 -12.01 36.26 -12.38
C SER A 19 -12.11 35.36 -13.61
N TRP A 20 -11.74 35.85 -14.80
CA TRP A 20 -11.67 35.06 -16.02
C TRP A 20 -10.58 33.97 -15.96
N LEU A 21 -9.38 34.29 -15.47
CA LEU A 21 -8.31 33.31 -15.23
C LEU A 21 -8.73 32.24 -14.21
N GLY A 22 -9.38 32.65 -13.12
CA GLY A 22 -9.90 31.72 -12.12
C GLY A 22 -10.95 30.76 -12.70
N ALA A 23 -11.89 31.27 -13.50
CA ALA A 23 -12.89 30.46 -14.17
C ALA A 23 -12.28 29.51 -15.22
N ALA A 24 -11.30 29.97 -15.99
CA ALA A 24 -10.58 29.14 -16.95
C ALA A 24 -9.83 27.99 -16.26
N LEU A 25 -9.11 28.28 -15.15
CA LEU A 25 -8.40 27.26 -14.38
C LEU A 25 -9.36 26.22 -13.78
N LEU A 26 -10.49 26.66 -13.24
CA LEU A 26 -11.51 25.75 -12.70
C LEU A 26 -12.12 24.87 -13.78
N ASN A 27 -12.42 25.41 -14.97
CA ASN A 27 -12.91 24.61 -16.09
C ASN A 27 -11.88 23.59 -16.57
N ILE A 28 -10.59 23.96 -16.61
CA ILE A 28 -9.50 23.03 -16.94
C ILE A 28 -9.40 21.91 -15.90
N LEU A 29 -9.43 22.25 -14.60
CA LEU A 29 -9.41 21.25 -13.52
C LEU A 29 -10.64 20.33 -13.57
N ALA A 30 -11.82 20.87 -13.84
CA ALA A 30 -13.05 20.09 -13.96
C ALA A 30 -13.00 19.15 -15.17
N ALA A 31 -12.49 19.62 -16.32
CA ALA A 31 -12.29 18.79 -17.50
C ALA A 31 -11.28 17.67 -17.23
N LEU A 32 -10.14 17.98 -16.60
CA LEU A 32 -9.13 16.99 -16.23
C LEU A 32 -9.68 15.95 -15.23
N GLY A 33 -10.47 16.39 -14.25
CA GLY A 33 -11.16 15.51 -13.32
C GLY A 33 -12.16 14.60 -14.02
N GLY A 34 -12.94 15.14 -14.97
CA GLY A 34 -13.86 14.35 -15.80
C GLY A 34 -13.13 13.30 -16.63
N VAL A 35 -12.03 13.67 -17.29
CA VAL A 35 -11.17 12.72 -18.02
C VAL A 35 -10.62 11.64 -17.10
N CYS A 36 -10.16 12.00 -15.90
CA CYS A 36 -9.66 11.04 -14.92
C CYS A 36 -10.74 10.01 -14.53
N ILE A 37 -11.97 10.46 -14.25
CA ILE A 37 -13.10 9.57 -13.92
C ILE A 37 -13.39 8.62 -15.08
N VAL A 38 -13.44 9.13 -16.32
CA VAL A 38 -13.66 8.31 -17.51
C VAL A 38 -12.57 7.25 -17.66
N LEU A 39 -11.30 7.61 -17.47
CA LEU A 39 -10.17 6.68 -17.53
C LEU A 39 -10.24 5.60 -16.45
N VAL A 40 -10.65 5.94 -15.22
CA VAL A 40 -10.84 4.97 -14.13
C VAL A 40 -11.95 3.97 -14.49
N ILE A 41 -13.08 4.47 -15.01
CA ILE A 41 -14.18 3.61 -15.48
C ILE A 41 -13.69 2.69 -16.61
N LEU A 42 -12.95 3.24 -17.57
CA LEU A 42 -12.36 2.46 -18.67
C LEU A 42 -11.41 1.38 -18.13
N SER A 43 -10.53 1.71 -17.19
CA SER A 43 -9.60 0.75 -16.59
C SER A 43 -10.33 -0.43 -15.94
N PHE A 44 -11.43 -0.16 -15.25
CA PHE A 44 -12.26 -1.19 -14.61
C PHE A 44 -13.02 -2.04 -15.64
N VAL A 45 -13.62 -1.41 -16.65
CA VAL A 45 -14.39 -2.11 -17.69
C VAL A 45 -13.49 -3.00 -18.57
N PHE A 46 -12.28 -2.54 -18.87
CA PHE A 46 -11.32 -3.27 -19.71
C PHE A 46 -10.33 -4.12 -18.91
N ASN A 47 -10.49 -4.29 -17.59
CA ASN A 47 -9.56 -5.06 -16.74
C ASN A 47 -8.08 -4.69 -16.99
N VAL A 48 -7.81 -3.40 -17.11
CA VAL A 48 -6.45 -2.87 -17.23
C VAL A 48 -5.98 -2.51 -15.84
N SER A 49 -4.80 -3.01 -15.46
CA SER A 49 -4.16 -2.71 -14.19
C SER A 49 -2.74 -2.21 -14.38
N ILE A 50 -2.22 -1.54 -13.35
CA ILE A 50 -0.88 -0.96 -13.36
C ILE A 50 0.01 -1.82 -12.47
N MET A 51 1.14 -2.28 -13.01
CA MET A 51 2.14 -3.07 -12.29
C MET A 51 3.48 -2.34 -12.24
N MET A 52 4.18 -2.43 -11.10
CA MET A 52 5.50 -1.85 -10.90
C MET A 52 6.56 -2.94 -10.90
N PHE A 53 7.61 -2.76 -11.70
CA PHE A 53 8.71 -3.70 -11.82
C PHE A 53 9.81 -3.32 -10.84
N ARG A 54 10.11 -4.23 -9.90
CA ARG A 54 11.17 -4.03 -8.89
C ARG A 54 12.50 -4.66 -9.31
N THR A 55 12.44 -5.76 -10.05
CA THR A 55 13.61 -6.53 -10.48
C THR A 55 13.99 -6.20 -11.93
N GLY A 56 15.22 -6.55 -12.32
CA GLY A 56 15.74 -6.37 -13.67
C GLY A 56 15.64 -7.60 -14.58
N SER A 57 14.84 -8.62 -14.25
CA SER A 57 14.79 -9.88 -15.02
C SER A 57 14.25 -9.73 -16.44
N MET A 58 13.54 -8.64 -16.72
CA MET A 58 13.02 -8.29 -18.04
C MET A 58 13.88 -7.26 -18.78
N SER A 59 15.08 -6.95 -18.28
CA SER A 59 16.02 -6.05 -18.95
C SER A 59 16.58 -6.70 -20.23
N PRO A 60 16.73 -5.97 -21.36
CA PRO A 60 16.58 -4.52 -21.53
C PRO A 60 15.16 -4.04 -21.86
N THR A 61 14.22 -4.95 -22.14
CA THR A 61 12.87 -4.58 -22.61
C THR A 61 12.08 -3.80 -21.56
N ILE A 62 12.12 -4.24 -20.30
CA ILE A 62 11.50 -3.56 -19.16
C ILE A 62 12.53 -3.49 -18.03
N THR A 63 12.97 -2.28 -17.70
CA THR A 63 13.98 -2.05 -16.65
C THR A 63 13.35 -1.97 -15.26
N ALA A 64 14.15 -2.24 -14.22
CA ALA A 64 13.71 -2.03 -12.84
C ALA A 64 13.30 -0.56 -12.60
N GLY A 65 12.25 -0.34 -11.81
CA GLY A 65 11.66 0.99 -11.62
C GLY A 65 10.71 1.42 -12.74
N SER A 66 10.42 0.54 -13.71
CA SER A 66 9.39 0.77 -14.73
C SER A 66 7.99 0.50 -14.18
N ILE A 67 7.01 1.13 -14.82
CA ILE A 67 5.60 0.82 -14.66
C ILE A 67 5.13 0.18 -15.96
N ALA A 68 4.32 -0.87 -15.89
CA ALA A 68 3.64 -1.40 -17.06
C ALA A 68 2.12 -1.41 -16.87
N PHE A 69 1.44 -1.19 -17.98
CA PHE A 69 0.00 -1.40 -18.08
C PHE A 69 -0.24 -2.82 -18.57
N VAL A 70 -0.98 -3.58 -17.78
CA VAL A 70 -1.27 -4.98 -18.06
C VAL A 70 -2.76 -5.18 -18.24
N HIS A 71 -3.12 -6.04 -19.17
CA HIS A 71 -4.50 -6.38 -19.48
C HIS A 71 -4.72 -7.87 -19.24
N GLU A 72 -5.73 -8.21 -18.47
CA GLU A 72 -6.11 -9.59 -18.21
C GLU A 72 -6.78 -10.21 -19.44
N ILE A 73 -6.23 -11.31 -19.94
CA ILE A 73 -6.72 -12.05 -21.09
C ILE A 73 -6.87 -13.55 -20.75
N PRO A 74 -7.82 -14.27 -21.38
CA PRO A 74 -7.81 -15.73 -21.37
C PRO A 74 -6.48 -16.26 -21.88
N ALA A 75 -5.91 -17.27 -21.22
CA ALA A 75 -4.61 -17.85 -21.55
C ALA A 75 -4.57 -18.41 -22.98
N GLU A 76 -5.71 -18.86 -23.52
CA GLU A 76 -5.84 -19.31 -24.92
C GLU A 76 -5.49 -18.25 -25.97
N LYS A 77 -5.57 -16.96 -25.62
CA LYS A 77 -5.25 -15.84 -26.52
C LYS A 77 -3.80 -15.37 -26.42
N MET A 78 -3.02 -16.01 -25.56
CA MET A 78 -1.60 -15.72 -25.38
C MET A 78 -0.82 -16.26 -26.57
N GLU A 79 0.15 -15.48 -27.05
CA GLU A 79 1.02 -15.87 -28.16
C GLU A 79 2.47 -16.05 -27.69
N VAL A 80 3.22 -16.90 -28.39
CA VAL A 80 4.66 -17.03 -28.16
C VAL A 80 5.33 -15.68 -28.44
N GLY A 81 6.11 -15.18 -27.49
CA GLY A 81 6.74 -13.87 -27.53
C GLY A 81 6.03 -12.79 -26.70
N ASP A 82 4.80 -13.03 -26.25
CA ASP A 82 4.11 -12.12 -25.33
C ASP A 82 4.86 -12.03 -23.99
N ILE A 83 4.85 -10.84 -23.38
CA ILE A 83 5.30 -10.64 -22.00
C ILE A 83 4.06 -10.73 -21.13
N ILE A 84 4.01 -11.75 -20.29
CA ILE A 84 2.83 -12.01 -19.45
C ILE A 84 3.24 -12.19 -18.01
N THR A 85 2.32 -11.84 -17.12
CA THR A 85 2.39 -12.17 -15.70
C THR A 85 1.55 -13.40 -15.44
N ALA A 86 2.19 -14.49 -15.01
CA ALA A 86 1.55 -15.72 -14.59
C ALA A 86 1.56 -15.85 -13.06
N ASP A 87 0.46 -16.33 -12.52
CA ASP A 87 0.34 -16.72 -11.11
C ASP A 87 0.88 -18.14 -10.92
N ARG A 88 1.52 -18.41 -9.77
CA ARG A 88 2.21 -19.70 -9.48
C ARG A 88 1.50 -20.50 -8.38
N GLY A 89 0.19 -20.33 -8.27
CA GLY A 89 -0.63 -20.88 -7.20
C GLY A 89 -0.83 -19.92 -6.02
N GLU A 90 -1.70 -20.35 -5.10
CA GLU A 90 -2.05 -19.54 -3.94
C GLU A 90 -0.81 -19.22 -3.08
N LYS A 91 -0.63 -17.95 -2.73
CA LYS A 91 0.45 -17.44 -1.86
C LYS A 91 1.86 -17.45 -2.48
N VAL A 92 2.01 -17.66 -3.79
CA VAL A 92 3.29 -17.47 -4.50
C VAL A 92 3.24 -16.18 -5.31
N LEU A 93 4.30 -15.36 -5.23
CA LEU A 93 4.36 -14.11 -5.99
C LEU A 93 4.30 -14.39 -7.51
N PRO A 94 3.47 -13.63 -8.25
CA PRO A 94 3.39 -13.74 -9.69
C PRO A 94 4.72 -13.42 -10.35
N VAL A 95 4.99 -14.06 -11.48
CA VAL A 95 6.22 -13.86 -12.26
C VAL A 95 5.84 -13.27 -13.60
N THR A 96 6.59 -12.26 -14.03
CA THR A 96 6.40 -11.64 -15.34
C THR A 96 7.58 -11.94 -16.23
N HIS A 97 7.38 -12.76 -17.26
CA HIS A 97 8.41 -13.20 -18.19
C HIS A 97 7.85 -13.29 -19.62
N ARG A 98 8.73 -13.53 -20.59
CA ARG A 98 8.33 -13.73 -21.99
C ARG A 98 7.97 -15.18 -22.24
N VAL A 99 6.83 -15.40 -22.87
CA VAL A 99 6.38 -16.73 -23.32
C VAL A 99 7.33 -17.23 -24.40
N THR A 100 7.91 -18.42 -24.18
CA THR A 100 8.86 -19.03 -25.13
C THR A 100 8.27 -20.21 -25.88
N SER A 101 7.35 -20.95 -25.25
CA SER A 101 6.64 -22.06 -25.88
C SER A 101 5.26 -22.23 -25.24
N ILE A 102 4.30 -22.71 -26.05
CA ILE A 102 2.99 -23.18 -25.58
C ILE A 102 3.03 -24.70 -25.77
N LEU A 103 2.94 -25.44 -24.67
CA LEU A 103 3.11 -26.88 -24.64
C LEU A 103 1.79 -27.61 -24.88
N ASP A 104 0.72 -27.17 -24.22
CA ASP A 104 -0.60 -27.77 -24.33
C ASP A 104 -1.71 -26.74 -24.10
N THR A 105 -2.90 -27.02 -24.62
CA THR A 105 -4.09 -26.16 -24.49
C THR A 105 -5.32 -27.04 -24.37
N ASP A 106 -5.93 -27.07 -23.18
CA ASP A 106 -7.17 -27.78 -22.96
C ASP A 106 -8.36 -26.90 -23.35
N ALA A 107 -8.92 -27.16 -24.52
CA ALA A 107 -10.07 -26.41 -25.06
C ALA A 107 -11.38 -26.61 -24.27
N GLN A 108 -11.45 -27.54 -23.30
CA GLN A 108 -12.65 -27.71 -22.46
C GLN A 108 -12.57 -26.93 -21.15
N SER A 109 -11.40 -26.84 -20.53
CA SER A 109 -11.18 -26.09 -19.30
C SER A 109 -10.69 -24.66 -19.53
N GLY A 110 -10.11 -24.37 -20.70
CA GLY A 110 -9.45 -23.11 -21.02
C GLY A 110 -8.02 -23.00 -20.45
N GLU A 111 -7.52 -24.09 -19.85
CA GLU A 111 -6.23 -24.14 -19.21
C GLU A 111 -5.09 -24.35 -20.24
N VAL A 112 -4.04 -23.54 -20.14
CA VAL A 112 -2.89 -23.57 -21.05
C VAL A 112 -1.64 -23.88 -20.28
N ILE A 113 -0.85 -24.83 -20.79
CA ILE A 113 0.48 -25.17 -20.26
C ILE A 113 1.53 -24.48 -21.15
N PHE A 114 2.40 -23.67 -20.56
CA PHE A 114 3.37 -22.86 -21.31
C PHE A 114 4.69 -22.66 -20.56
N GLU A 115 5.75 -22.34 -21.28
CA GLU A 115 7.07 -22.04 -20.72
C GLU A 115 7.39 -20.55 -20.87
N MET A 116 7.99 -19.97 -19.84
CA MET A 116 8.43 -18.59 -19.84
C MET A 116 9.93 -18.45 -19.59
N LYS A 117 10.46 -17.28 -19.97
CA LYS A 117 11.84 -16.90 -19.74
C LYS A 117 11.95 -15.38 -19.56
N GLY A 118 12.70 -14.95 -18.54
CA GLY A 118 13.08 -13.55 -18.40
C GLY A 118 14.06 -13.11 -19.48
N ASP A 119 13.88 -11.91 -20.04
CA ASP A 119 14.73 -11.39 -21.13
C ASP A 119 16.21 -11.27 -20.71
N ALA A 120 16.48 -11.02 -19.42
CA ALA A 120 17.83 -10.93 -18.87
C ALA A 120 18.41 -12.29 -18.43
N ASN A 121 17.61 -13.35 -18.44
CA ASN A 121 18.02 -14.66 -17.94
C ASN A 121 18.68 -15.48 -19.07
N GLU A 122 19.65 -16.33 -18.72
CA GLU A 122 20.28 -17.24 -19.70
C GLU A 122 19.40 -18.47 -19.98
N ALA A 123 18.85 -19.07 -18.92
CA ALA A 123 17.98 -20.23 -18.99
C ALA A 123 16.49 -19.87 -18.94
N LYS A 124 15.63 -20.81 -19.36
CA LYS A 124 14.18 -20.75 -19.16
C LYS A 124 13.83 -20.95 -17.68
N ASP A 125 12.59 -20.62 -17.30
CA ASP A 125 12.11 -20.91 -15.97
C ASP A 125 12.09 -22.44 -15.72
N PRO A 126 12.37 -22.90 -14.48
CA PRO A 126 12.62 -24.33 -14.22
C PRO A 126 11.41 -25.25 -14.44
N GLU A 127 10.19 -24.72 -14.26
CA GLU A 127 8.94 -25.47 -14.37
C GLU A 127 7.99 -24.77 -15.34
N PRO A 128 7.25 -25.53 -16.17
CA PRO A 128 6.16 -24.98 -16.96
C PRO A 128 5.05 -24.38 -16.09
N TYR A 129 4.38 -23.38 -16.63
CA TYR A 129 3.26 -22.70 -16.00
C TYR A 129 1.96 -23.26 -16.56
N THR A 130 0.94 -23.29 -15.72
CA THR A 130 -0.41 -23.71 -16.09
C THR A 130 -1.38 -22.64 -15.61
N ALA A 131 -2.15 -22.05 -16.53
CA ALA A 131 -3.12 -21.01 -16.20
C ALA A 131 -4.27 -20.96 -17.22
N ASP A 132 -5.46 -20.57 -16.76
CA ASP A 132 -6.64 -20.26 -17.57
C ASP A 132 -6.72 -18.76 -17.94
N THR A 133 -6.11 -17.91 -17.11
CA THR A 133 -6.06 -16.45 -17.27
C THR A 133 -4.64 -15.93 -17.04
N VAL A 134 -4.22 -14.96 -17.85
CA VAL A 134 -2.91 -14.32 -17.74
C VAL A 134 -3.01 -12.81 -17.93
N ARG A 135 -2.08 -12.06 -17.33
CA ARG A 135 -2.01 -10.60 -17.50
C ARG A 135 -0.95 -10.26 -18.50
N ARG A 136 -1.35 -9.84 -19.70
CA ARG A 136 -0.42 -9.46 -20.78
C ARG A 136 0.02 -8.00 -20.63
N VAL A 137 1.32 -7.76 -20.72
CA VAL A 137 1.89 -6.41 -20.75
C VAL A 137 1.57 -5.74 -22.09
N MET A 138 0.90 -4.60 -22.05
CA MET A 138 0.60 -3.81 -23.25
C MET A 138 1.76 -2.87 -23.60
N PHE A 139 2.21 -2.08 -22.62
CA PHE A 139 3.33 -1.17 -22.76
C PHE A 139 3.92 -0.82 -21.38
N SER A 140 5.16 -0.38 -21.36
CA SER A 140 5.89 0.03 -20.15
C SER A 140 6.47 1.42 -20.27
N ILE A 141 6.52 2.15 -19.14
CA ILE A 141 7.14 3.47 -19.03
C ILE A 141 8.29 3.37 -18.02
N PRO A 142 9.55 3.54 -18.46
CA PRO A 142 10.71 3.42 -17.57
C PRO A 142 10.85 4.59 -16.61
N GLY A 143 11.33 4.31 -15.39
CA GLY A 143 11.72 5.32 -14.40
C GLY A 143 10.58 6.02 -13.66
N VAL A 144 9.32 5.65 -13.89
CA VAL A 144 8.15 6.33 -13.28
C VAL A 144 7.75 5.72 -11.93
N ALA A 145 8.13 4.47 -11.65
CA ALA A 145 7.71 3.80 -10.42
C ALA A 145 8.15 4.51 -9.13
N PRO A 146 9.40 5.04 -9.01
CA PRO A 146 9.82 5.77 -7.81
C PRO A 146 8.98 7.02 -7.55
N THR A 147 8.64 7.77 -8.60
CA THR A 147 7.83 8.99 -8.48
C THR A 147 6.40 8.67 -8.04
N ILE A 148 5.78 7.62 -8.60
CA ILE A 148 4.43 7.20 -8.18
C ILE A 148 4.43 6.66 -6.75
N GLN A 149 5.49 5.97 -6.34
CA GLN A 149 5.62 5.48 -4.97
C GLN A 149 5.58 6.64 -3.96
N GLN A 150 6.18 7.78 -4.29
CA GLN A 150 6.14 8.98 -3.44
C GLN A 150 4.73 9.56 -3.28
N PHE A 151 3.85 9.46 -4.29
CA PHE A 151 2.45 9.88 -4.17
C PHE A 151 1.61 8.96 -3.28
N ARG A 152 2.07 7.72 -3.05
CA ARG A 152 1.43 6.78 -2.12
C ARG A 152 1.83 7.01 -0.67
N ASP A 153 2.76 7.93 -0.41
CA ASP A 153 3.11 8.36 0.94
C ASP A 153 1.88 8.98 1.63
N PRO A 154 1.51 8.53 2.84
CA PRO A 154 0.33 9.03 3.56
C PRO A 154 0.39 10.54 3.86
N PHE A 155 1.57 11.13 4.03
CA PHE A 155 1.73 12.57 4.22
C PHE A 155 1.46 13.35 2.94
N VAL A 156 1.97 12.86 1.80
CA VAL A 156 1.73 13.47 0.49
C VAL A 156 0.25 13.36 0.13
N LEU A 157 -0.34 12.18 0.29
CA LEU A 157 -1.76 11.95 0.03
C LEU A 157 -2.65 12.79 0.96
N GLY A 158 -2.31 12.86 2.25
CA GLY A 158 -3.01 13.72 3.22
C GLY A 158 -2.93 15.19 2.84
N GLY A 159 -1.75 15.68 2.47
CA GLY A 159 -1.54 17.05 1.98
C GLY A 159 -2.38 17.37 0.74
N ILE A 160 -2.37 16.48 -0.26
CA ILE A 160 -3.20 16.62 -1.47
C ILE A 160 -4.68 16.64 -1.11
N THR A 161 -5.13 15.76 -0.22
CA THR A 161 -6.54 15.68 0.20
C THR A 161 -7.00 16.95 0.92
N ILE A 162 -6.18 17.49 1.81
CA ILE A 162 -6.45 18.76 2.51
C ILE A 162 -6.48 19.91 1.49
N ALA A 163 -5.50 19.99 0.59
CA ALA A 163 -5.44 21.03 -0.43
C ALA A 163 -6.67 20.99 -1.36
N ALA A 164 -7.06 19.80 -1.82
CA ALA A 164 -8.25 19.60 -2.63
C ALA A 164 -9.53 19.99 -1.86
N SER A 165 -9.64 19.61 -0.60
CA SER A 165 -10.78 19.96 0.27
C SER A 165 -10.88 21.48 0.46
N LEU A 166 -9.76 22.15 0.74
CA LEU A 166 -9.70 23.62 0.85
C LEU A 166 -10.07 24.30 -0.47
N LEU A 167 -9.63 23.76 -1.60
CA LEU A 167 -9.99 24.28 -2.93
C LEU A 167 -11.49 24.17 -3.17
N VAL A 168 -12.12 23.03 -2.86
CA VAL A 168 -13.57 22.84 -2.98
C VAL A 168 -14.30 23.82 -2.06
N VAL A 169 -13.90 23.92 -0.78
CA VAL A 169 -14.51 24.87 0.16
C VAL A 169 -14.39 26.32 -0.34
N TRP A 170 -13.22 26.70 -0.87
CA TRP A 170 -12.99 28.04 -1.42
C TRP A 170 -13.83 28.30 -2.68
N ALA A 171 -13.90 27.33 -3.60
CA ALA A 171 -14.63 27.45 -4.85
C ALA A 171 -16.14 27.57 -4.64
N PHE A 172 -16.69 26.84 -3.67
CA PHE A 172 -18.12 26.83 -3.32
C PHE A 172 -18.46 27.76 -2.14
N TRP A 173 -17.52 28.61 -1.69
CA TRP A 173 -17.80 29.57 -0.62
C TRP A 173 -18.83 30.61 -1.10
N PRO A 174 -19.91 30.87 -0.35
CA PRO A 174 -20.94 31.82 -0.77
C PRO A 174 -20.33 33.21 -0.92
N ARG A 175 -20.20 33.67 -2.18
CA ARG A 175 -19.87 35.06 -2.47
C ARG A 175 -21.17 35.84 -2.31
N ARG A 176 -21.18 36.78 -1.37
CA ARG A 176 -22.27 37.74 -1.28
C ARG A 176 -22.23 38.58 -2.55
N GLU A 177 -23.29 38.50 -3.33
CA GLU A 177 -23.62 39.54 -4.29
C GLU A 177 -23.87 40.79 -3.45
N GLU A 178 -22.95 41.75 -3.51
CA GLU A 178 -23.27 43.12 -3.10
C GLU A 178 -24.22 43.63 -4.18
N ASP A 179 -25.51 43.42 -3.96
CA ASP A 179 -26.57 44.10 -4.70
C ASP A 179 -26.26 45.59 -4.61
N ALA A 180 -25.97 46.20 -5.75
CA ALA A 180 -25.93 47.64 -5.88
C ALA A 180 -27.37 48.13 -5.85
N ASP A 181 -27.90 48.37 -4.66
CA ASP A 181 -29.10 49.15 -4.44
C ASP A 181 -28.84 50.57 -4.96
N GLY A 182 -29.47 50.88 -6.08
CA GLY A 182 -29.52 52.22 -6.63
C GLY A 182 -30.34 53.13 -5.72
N ASP A 183 -29.72 54.21 -5.25
CA ASP A 183 -30.41 55.34 -4.64
C ASP A 183 -31.33 56.00 -5.68
N GLU A 184 -32.59 55.57 -5.75
CA GLU A 184 -33.68 56.43 -6.21
C GLU A 184 -34.02 57.40 -5.08
N VAL A 185 -33.36 58.57 -5.07
CA VAL A 185 -33.72 59.68 -4.19
C VAL A 185 -34.98 60.34 -4.75
N ALA A 186 -36.08 60.19 -4.04
CA ALA A 186 -37.33 60.89 -4.27
C ALA A 186 -37.13 62.41 -4.15
N GLU A 187 -37.40 63.13 -5.23
CA GLU A 187 -37.45 64.59 -5.26
C GLU A 187 -38.78 65.05 -4.66
N VAL A 188 -38.72 65.70 -3.50
CA VAL A 188 -39.85 66.36 -2.84
C VAL A 188 -40.09 67.69 -3.52
N ALA A 189 -41.26 67.87 -4.13
CA ALA A 189 -41.78 69.18 -4.52
C ALA A 189 -43.14 69.41 -3.83
N GLU A 190 -43.19 70.49 -3.04
CA GLU A 190 -44.33 70.98 -2.29
C GLU A 190 -45.47 71.51 -3.19
N GLY A 191 -46.71 71.33 -2.75
CA GLY A 191 -47.91 71.98 -3.30
C GLY A 191 -49.18 71.61 -2.52
N THR A 192 -49.68 72.57 -1.74
CA THR A 192 -50.80 72.52 -0.77
C THR A 192 -52.20 72.30 -1.41
N PRO A 193 -53.30 72.26 -0.62
CA PRO A 193 -54.09 71.10 -0.23
C PRO A 193 -55.43 70.99 -0.99
N ASP A 194 -56.18 69.90 -0.84
CA ASP A 194 -57.63 69.96 -0.57
C ASP A 194 -58.30 68.58 -0.45
N ASN A 195 -59.21 68.50 0.51
CA ASN A 195 -60.36 67.59 0.63
C ASN A 195 -60.18 66.15 1.18
N ALA A 196 -60.28 66.10 2.51
CA ALA A 196 -61.27 65.34 3.28
C ALA A 196 -62.05 64.18 2.60
N ALA A 197 -61.83 62.96 3.12
CA ALA A 197 -62.85 61.98 3.56
C ALA A 197 -62.08 60.74 4.07
N ALA A 198 -61.84 60.57 5.37
CA ALA A 198 -62.79 59.95 6.30
C ALA A 198 -63.34 58.59 5.82
N ALA A 199 -62.56 57.56 6.14
CA ALA A 199 -62.96 56.31 6.79
C ALA A 199 -63.81 55.27 6.03
N LEU A 200 -63.43 54.02 6.33
CA LEU A 200 -64.16 52.75 6.15
C LEU A 200 -64.10 52.16 4.75
N HIS A 201 -63.23 51.16 4.57
CA HIS A 201 -63.68 49.77 4.40
C HIS A 201 -62.45 48.86 4.27
N GLN A 202 -62.23 48.10 5.34
CA GLN A 202 -61.35 46.95 5.36
C GLN A 202 -62.14 45.80 4.73
N GLU A 203 -61.80 45.45 3.49
CA GLU A 203 -62.20 44.17 2.92
C GLU A 203 -61.02 43.54 2.15
N SER A 204 -60.68 42.35 2.61
CA SER A 204 -59.75 41.41 2.04
C SER A 204 -60.07 41.11 0.57
N ARG A 205 -59.12 41.33 -0.34
CA ARG A 205 -59.04 40.59 -1.61
C ARG A 205 -57.60 40.30 -2.01
N SER A 206 -57.46 39.07 -2.46
CA SER A 206 -56.27 38.30 -2.75
C SER A 206 -55.48 38.76 -3.97
N ALA A 207 -54.24 38.27 -4.01
CA ALA A 207 -53.43 37.91 -5.18
C ALA A 207 -52.76 39.04 -5.97
N VAL A 208 -51.43 39.08 -5.94
CA VAL A 208 -50.62 38.76 -7.14
C VAL A 208 -49.34 38.04 -6.70
N THR A 209 -49.38 36.71 -6.77
CA THR A 209 -48.19 35.89 -6.96
C THR A 209 -47.63 36.13 -8.35
N ARG A 210 -46.37 36.58 -8.47
CA ARG A 210 -45.52 36.31 -9.64
C ARG A 210 -44.32 35.48 -9.18
N SER A 211 -44.42 34.18 -9.43
CA SER A 211 -43.31 33.26 -9.69
C SER A 211 -42.57 33.67 -10.99
N PRO A 212 -41.55 32.95 -11.54
CA PRO A 212 -41.00 31.63 -11.16
C PRO A 212 -39.48 31.38 -11.49
N LYS A 213 -39.04 30.13 -11.30
CA LYS A 213 -37.92 29.39 -11.96
C LYS A 213 -36.51 29.93 -11.65
N HIS A 214 -35.64 29.29 -10.87
CA HIS A 214 -35.17 27.91 -10.98
C HIS A 214 -34.52 27.50 -9.64
N ALA A 215 -35.03 26.47 -8.96
CA ALA A 215 -34.32 25.86 -7.84
C ALA A 215 -34.79 24.42 -7.62
N ILE A 216 -34.79 23.61 -8.68
CA ILE A 216 -34.84 22.15 -8.54
C ILE A 216 -33.91 21.54 -9.60
N ALA A 217 -32.72 21.16 -9.17
CA ALA A 217 -31.95 20.05 -9.72
C ALA A 217 -31.01 19.52 -8.61
N LEU A 218 -31.28 18.28 -8.22
CA LEU A 218 -30.67 17.36 -7.24
C LEU A 218 -29.13 17.16 -7.42
N PRO A 219 -28.36 16.46 -6.53
CA PRO A 219 -28.81 15.28 -5.80
C PRO A 219 -28.34 15.04 -4.35
N ILE A 220 -29.20 14.24 -3.71
CA ILE A 220 -28.96 13.36 -2.58
C ILE A 220 -27.92 12.31 -3.00
N ALA A 221 -26.80 12.25 -2.29
CA ALA A 221 -26.02 11.04 -2.06
C ALA A 221 -25.17 11.25 -0.80
N ALA A 222 -25.07 10.23 0.04
CA ALA A 222 -24.31 10.17 1.29
C ALA A 222 -24.95 10.81 2.53
N LEU A 223 -26.10 10.28 2.96
CA LEU A 223 -26.37 10.15 4.40
C LEU A 223 -27.32 8.97 4.69
N LEU A 224 -26.81 7.75 4.55
CA LEU A 224 -27.35 6.57 5.21
C LEU A 224 -26.15 5.74 5.67
N LEU A 225 -25.74 5.94 6.93
CA LEU A 225 -25.05 4.99 7.82
C LEU A 225 -24.54 5.76 9.05
N ALA A 226 -25.46 6.25 9.88
CA ALA A 226 -25.23 6.54 11.30
C ALA A 226 -26.53 7.08 11.88
N THR A 227 -27.29 6.20 12.55
CA THR A 227 -28.28 6.46 13.62
C THR A 227 -29.49 5.52 13.48
N SER A 228 -29.34 4.31 14.01
CA SER A 228 -30.48 3.53 14.47
C SER A 228 -30.23 3.12 15.92
N SER A 229 -30.48 4.05 16.83
CA SER A 229 -30.70 3.78 18.25
C SER A 229 -32.17 4.09 18.55
N GLY A 230 -32.97 3.03 18.66
CA GLY A 230 -34.39 3.09 19.01
C GLY A 230 -34.93 1.68 19.29
N PRO A 231 -35.91 1.52 20.20
CA PRO A 231 -35.93 0.47 21.21
C PRO A 231 -36.66 -0.81 20.76
N PHE A 232 -36.18 -1.97 21.18
CA PHE A 232 -36.94 -3.22 21.11
C PHE A 232 -37.21 -3.77 22.51
N PRO A 233 -38.40 -4.35 22.76
CA PRO A 233 -38.81 -4.86 24.05
C PRO A 233 -38.10 -6.18 24.38
N ALA A 234 -37.96 -6.44 25.67
CA ALA A 234 -37.45 -7.68 26.22
C ALA A 234 -38.39 -8.86 25.92
N LEU A 235 -37.81 -9.98 25.50
CA LEU A 235 -38.33 -11.34 25.63
C LEU A 235 -37.14 -12.31 25.61
N GLU A 236 -36.91 -12.98 26.74
CA GLU A 236 -36.02 -14.14 26.88
C GLU A 236 -36.71 -15.44 26.37
N PRO A 237 -36.20 -16.67 26.63
CA PRO A 237 -35.10 -17.35 25.94
C PRO A 237 -35.53 -18.74 25.41
N THR A 238 -34.90 -19.30 24.36
CA THR A 238 -34.83 -20.77 24.20
C THR A 238 -33.62 -21.20 23.39
N SER A 239 -32.99 -22.25 23.89
CA SER A 239 -31.80 -22.94 23.41
C SER A 239 -31.89 -23.52 21.99
N SER A 240 -30.70 -23.76 21.42
CA SER A 240 -30.30 -24.84 20.50
C SER A 240 -30.07 -24.50 19.01
N MET A 241 -28.81 -24.75 18.61
CA MET A 241 -28.34 -25.39 17.36
C MET A 241 -28.06 -24.53 16.09
N ILE A 242 -26.76 -24.52 15.75
CA ILE A 242 -26.14 -24.69 14.41
C ILE A 242 -25.40 -23.49 13.77
N ALA A 243 -24.17 -23.83 13.37
CA ALA A 243 -23.27 -23.23 12.38
C ALA A 243 -22.31 -22.12 12.84
N ALA A 244 -21.08 -22.57 13.08
CA ALA A 244 -19.88 -21.76 13.19
C ALA A 244 -19.66 -20.91 11.94
N ALA A 245 -19.51 -19.60 12.14
CA ALA A 245 -18.82 -18.70 11.24
C ALA A 245 -17.70 -18.04 12.06
N SER A 246 -16.53 -18.67 12.08
CA SER A 246 -15.32 -18.02 12.57
C SER A 246 -14.90 -17.00 11.52
N THR A 247 -14.91 -15.75 11.92
CA THR A 247 -14.33 -14.58 11.26
C THR A 247 -12.92 -14.87 10.72
N THR A 248 -12.78 -14.89 9.41
CA THR A 248 -11.48 -14.81 8.72
C THR A 248 -10.90 -13.43 8.91
N ALA A 249 -9.88 -13.33 9.76
CA ALA A 249 -8.94 -12.22 9.78
C ALA A 249 -8.18 -12.20 8.44
N SER A 250 -8.09 -11.03 7.83
CA SER A 250 -7.38 -10.79 6.57
C SER A 250 -5.88 -11.03 6.75
N ASP A 251 -5.34 -12.02 6.04
CA ASP A 251 -3.90 -12.33 6.02
C ASP A 251 -3.18 -11.42 5.02
N THR A 252 -2.21 -10.68 5.55
CA THR A 252 -1.28 -9.79 4.86
C THR A 252 -0.30 -10.59 3.99
N ALA A 253 0.06 -10.02 2.83
CA ALA A 253 1.04 -10.54 1.87
C ALA A 253 2.37 -10.98 2.51
N THR A 254 2.80 -12.22 2.24
CA THR A 254 4.12 -12.76 2.61
C THR A 254 5.13 -12.45 1.48
N THR A 255 6.16 -11.66 1.80
CA THR A 255 7.29 -11.35 0.91
C THR A 255 8.39 -12.38 1.16
N ASN A 256 8.53 -13.39 0.30
CA ASN A 256 9.66 -14.32 0.38
C ASN A 256 10.90 -13.66 -0.27
N THR A 257 11.85 -13.21 0.55
CA THR A 257 13.13 -12.64 0.09
C THR A 257 14.11 -13.78 -0.14
N ALA A 258 14.81 -13.77 -1.28
CA ALA A 258 15.89 -14.69 -1.59
C ALA A 258 17.24 -13.96 -1.52
N ALA A 259 18.17 -14.46 -0.70
CA ALA A 259 19.53 -13.96 -0.57
C ALA A 259 20.51 -15.03 -1.06
N GLU A 260 21.61 -14.62 -1.68
CA GLU A 260 22.61 -15.54 -2.23
C GLU A 260 24.02 -15.06 -1.90
N ALA A 261 24.88 -15.99 -1.46
CA ALA A 261 26.29 -15.77 -1.20
C ALA A 261 27.12 -16.74 -2.03
N ARG A 262 28.25 -16.25 -2.54
CA ARG A 262 28.98 -16.85 -3.65
C ARG A 262 30.48 -16.77 -3.42
N GLY A 263 31.11 -17.92 -3.21
CA GLY A 263 32.55 -18.12 -3.28
C GLY A 263 33.04 -18.41 -4.71
N GLN A 264 34.26 -18.91 -4.84
CA GLN A 264 34.78 -19.46 -6.09
C GLN A 264 34.08 -20.77 -6.46
N TYR A 265 33.88 -21.68 -5.51
CA TYR A 265 33.22 -22.97 -5.71
C TYR A 265 31.98 -23.14 -4.83
N LEU A 266 31.97 -22.56 -3.62
CA LEU A 266 30.90 -22.70 -2.64
C LEU A 266 29.77 -21.70 -2.91
N ARG A 267 28.54 -22.20 -2.82
CA ARG A 267 27.33 -21.44 -3.10
C ARG A 267 26.33 -21.64 -1.98
N MET A 268 25.72 -20.55 -1.53
CA MET A 268 24.64 -20.57 -0.55
C MET A 268 23.48 -19.71 -1.02
N ARG A 269 22.25 -20.21 -0.88
CA ARG A 269 21.03 -19.46 -1.20
C ARG A 269 20.02 -19.61 -0.07
N ALA A 270 19.66 -18.52 0.59
CA ALA A 270 18.55 -18.50 1.53
C ALA A 270 17.25 -18.02 0.89
N VAL A 271 16.14 -18.57 1.37
CA VAL A 271 14.78 -18.11 1.09
C VAL A 271 13.98 -18.11 2.40
N GLY A 272 13.32 -16.99 2.72
CA GLY A 272 12.49 -16.87 3.92
C GLY A 272 11.54 -15.69 3.87
N ASP A 273 10.56 -15.67 4.79
CA ASP A 273 9.62 -14.56 4.96
C ASP A 273 10.23 -13.51 5.91
N GLU A 274 10.82 -12.47 5.32
CA GLU A 274 11.48 -11.39 6.05
C GLU A 274 10.51 -10.61 6.94
N SER A 275 9.25 -10.49 6.52
CA SER A 275 8.23 -9.79 7.30
C SER A 275 7.86 -10.57 8.56
N ARG A 276 7.82 -11.91 8.50
CA ARG A 276 7.66 -12.75 9.70
C ARG A 276 8.88 -12.75 10.60
N MET A 277 10.09 -12.73 10.03
CA MET A 277 11.33 -12.64 10.82
C MET A 277 11.41 -11.31 11.59
N LEU A 278 11.00 -10.20 10.98
CA LEU A 278 11.01 -8.88 11.61
C LEU A 278 9.86 -8.66 12.61
N ASN A 279 8.74 -9.37 12.46
CA ASN A 279 7.53 -9.18 13.28
C ASN A 279 7.17 -10.42 14.10
N LEU A 280 8.15 -11.01 14.80
CA LEU A 280 7.90 -12.10 15.74
C LEU A 280 7.13 -11.60 16.97
N SER A 281 6.04 -12.29 17.30
CA SER A 281 5.31 -12.11 18.57
C SER A 281 5.64 -13.28 19.51
N PRO A 282 5.51 -13.12 20.85
CA PRO A 282 5.75 -14.21 21.79
C PRO A 282 4.95 -15.46 21.42
N GLY A 283 5.63 -16.60 21.28
CA GLY A 283 5.06 -17.87 20.82
C GLY A 283 5.00 -18.06 19.31
N ALA A 284 5.27 -17.03 18.50
CA ALA A 284 5.37 -17.14 17.06
C ALA A 284 6.74 -17.65 16.63
N SER A 285 6.76 -18.33 15.49
CA SER A 285 7.97 -18.86 14.84
C SER A 285 8.11 -18.32 13.43
N ALA A 286 9.34 -18.02 13.03
CA ALA A 286 9.71 -17.74 11.66
C ALA A 286 10.77 -18.75 11.22
N TYR A 287 10.73 -19.16 9.96
CA TYR A 287 11.73 -20.06 9.41
C TYR A 287 12.24 -19.55 8.06
N TRP A 288 13.47 -19.93 7.74
CA TRP A 288 14.04 -19.79 6.42
C TRP A 288 14.81 -21.06 6.06
N THR A 289 15.01 -21.26 4.77
CA THR A 289 15.79 -22.39 4.26
C THR A 289 17.03 -21.87 3.56
N VAL A 290 18.17 -22.50 3.82
CA VAL A 290 19.45 -22.24 3.16
C VAL A 290 19.84 -23.48 2.35
N ASP A 291 19.93 -23.32 1.03
CA ASP A 291 20.46 -24.32 0.12
C ASP A 291 21.98 -24.11 0.01
N VAL A 292 22.76 -25.17 0.23
CA VAL A 292 24.22 -25.18 0.12
C VAL A 292 24.64 -26.23 -0.92
N TRP A 293 25.50 -25.83 -1.84
CA TRP A 293 26.12 -26.73 -2.81
C TRP A 293 27.51 -26.21 -3.22
N VAL A 294 28.31 -27.11 -3.79
CA VAL A 294 29.67 -26.79 -4.21
C VAL A 294 29.84 -27.17 -5.68
N ASP A 295 30.42 -26.25 -6.46
CA ASP A 295 30.78 -26.46 -7.86
C ASP A 295 32.31 -26.62 -7.98
N ALA A 296 32.89 -27.62 -7.29
CA ALA A 296 34.34 -27.83 -7.22
C ALA A 296 34.87 -28.87 -8.23
N PRO A 297 36.11 -28.70 -8.74
CA PRO A 297 36.73 -29.65 -9.66
C PRO A 297 37.18 -30.97 -9.01
N GLU A 298 37.47 -30.97 -7.70
CA GLU A 298 37.86 -32.16 -6.94
C GLU A 298 36.93 -32.34 -5.73
N PRO A 299 36.56 -33.60 -5.39
CA PRO A 299 35.71 -33.87 -4.24
C PRO A 299 36.43 -33.53 -2.92
N GLY A 300 35.71 -32.89 -2.02
CA GLY A 300 36.17 -32.48 -0.70
C GLY A 300 35.06 -32.58 0.34
N THR A 301 35.32 -32.02 1.52
CA THR A 301 34.35 -31.93 2.62
C THR A 301 34.05 -30.47 2.90
N VAL A 302 32.78 -30.18 3.13
CA VAL A 302 32.30 -28.86 3.58
C VAL A 302 31.74 -29.01 4.98
N GLU A 303 32.29 -28.23 5.89
CA GLU A 303 31.80 -28.07 7.26
C GLU A 303 30.73 -26.97 7.27
N LEU A 304 29.58 -27.25 7.87
CA LEU A 304 28.52 -26.28 8.11
C LEU A 304 28.51 -25.90 9.58
N GLU A 305 28.48 -24.61 9.85
CA GLU A 305 28.41 -24.04 11.18
C GLU A 305 27.25 -23.05 11.28
N ILE A 306 26.75 -22.81 12.48
CA ILE A 306 25.75 -21.79 12.78
C ILE A 306 26.21 -20.93 13.94
N GLY A 307 25.97 -19.63 13.85
CA GLY A 307 26.26 -18.70 14.93
C GLY A 307 25.19 -17.62 15.06
N SER A 308 25.22 -16.96 16.20
CA SER A 308 24.41 -15.78 16.47
C SER A 308 25.17 -14.52 16.08
N GLY A 309 24.50 -13.56 15.44
CA GLY A 309 25.12 -12.29 15.07
C GLY A 309 25.13 -11.29 16.24
N GLN A 310 25.08 -9.99 15.95
CA GLN A 310 25.06 -8.97 17.00
C GLN A 310 23.77 -9.11 17.83
N LEU A 311 23.95 -9.36 19.13
CA LEU A 311 22.88 -9.62 20.08
C LEU A 311 22.78 -8.49 21.10
N THR A 312 21.55 -8.13 21.45
CA THR A 312 21.29 -7.57 22.77
C THR A 312 20.94 -8.71 23.73
N ASN A 313 21.52 -8.69 24.92
CA ASN A 313 21.33 -9.74 25.94
C ASN A 313 19.85 -9.98 26.29
N ALA A 314 18.98 -8.98 26.07
CA ALA A 314 17.55 -9.06 26.38
C ALA A 314 16.75 -9.99 25.44
N ILE A 315 17.17 -10.18 24.19
CA ILE A 315 16.45 -11.03 23.22
C ILE A 315 17.14 -12.38 22.97
N ALA A 316 18.42 -12.48 23.29
CA ALA A 316 19.25 -13.67 23.03
C ALA A 316 18.76 -14.94 23.76
N ASP A 317 18.29 -14.79 25.00
CA ASP A 317 17.83 -15.92 25.82
C ASP A 317 16.36 -16.27 25.57
N GLU A 318 15.60 -15.38 24.94
CA GLU A 318 14.17 -15.55 24.64
C GLU A 318 13.93 -16.15 23.24
N LEU A 319 14.94 -16.17 22.38
CA LEU A 319 14.86 -16.78 21.05
C LEU A 319 15.36 -18.22 21.09
N LEU A 320 14.49 -19.15 20.73
CA LEU A 320 14.80 -20.57 20.60
C LEU A 320 15.02 -20.91 19.13
N VAL A 321 16.09 -21.65 18.85
CA VAL A 321 16.51 -22.04 17.51
C VAL A 321 16.41 -23.56 17.36
N ASP A 322 15.72 -23.97 16.31
CA ASP A 322 15.64 -25.34 15.82
C ASP A 322 16.27 -25.40 14.42
N VAL A 323 17.15 -26.38 14.20
CA VAL A 323 17.85 -26.56 12.91
C VAL A 323 17.64 -27.97 12.41
N ARG A 324 17.16 -28.08 11.17
CA ARG A 324 16.98 -29.36 10.48
C ARG A 324 17.71 -29.34 9.14
N ALA A 325 18.23 -30.49 8.72
CA ALA A 325 18.88 -30.61 7.42
C ALA A 325 18.32 -31.76 6.58
N CYS A 326 18.35 -31.55 5.26
CA CYS A 326 17.97 -32.53 4.26
C CYS A 326 19.08 -32.68 3.21
N THR A 327 19.42 -33.91 2.86
CA THR A 327 20.41 -34.28 1.82
C THR A 327 19.97 -33.89 0.39
N GLU A 328 18.73 -33.45 0.21
CA GLU A 328 18.19 -32.98 -1.07
C GLU A 328 17.58 -31.59 -0.93
N ILE A 329 17.57 -30.83 -2.03
CA ILE A 329 16.94 -29.51 -2.11
C ILE A 329 15.41 -29.68 -2.33
N VAL A 330 14.74 -30.23 -1.31
CA VAL A 330 13.29 -30.46 -1.30
C VAL A 330 12.65 -29.79 -0.10
N SER A 331 11.34 -29.56 -0.11
CA SER A 331 10.65 -29.06 1.10
C SER A 331 10.89 -30.02 2.27
N MET A 332 11.02 -29.52 3.50
CA MET A 332 11.36 -30.36 4.65
C MET A 332 10.37 -31.52 4.88
N ASN A 333 9.09 -31.34 4.53
CA ASN A 333 8.05 -32.39 4.58
C ASN A 333 8.24 -33.53 3.57
N LYS A 334 8.99 -33.29 2.50
CA LYS A 334 9.34 -34.30 1.47
C LYS A 334 10.69 -34.95 1.75
N CYS A 335 11.44 -34.44 2.73
CA CYS A 335 12.69 -35.06 3.13
C CYS A 335 12.43 -36.39 3.83
N ALA A 336 13.29 -37.39 3.61
CA ALA A 336 13.19 -38.67 4.31
C ALA A 336 13.23 -38.45 5.84
N GLY A 337 12.23 -39.00 6.55
CA GLY A 337 12.09 -38.78 8.01
C GLY A 337 11.79 -37.32 8.43
N GLY A 338 11.45 -36.45 7.48
CA GLY A 338 11.28 -35.01 7.71
C GLY A 338 12.60 -34.23 7.80
N GLY A 339 13.74 -34.85 7.52
CA GLY A 339 15.06 -34.23 7.70
C GLY A 339 15.62 -34.42 9.11
N GLU A 340 16.95 -34.53 9.17
CA GLU A 340 17.73 -34.74 10.39
C GLU A 340 17.66 -33.51 11.29
N GLU A 341 17.34 -33.70 12.56
CA GLU A 341 17.34 -32.63 13.57
C GLU A 341 18.75 -32.47 14.14
N LEU A 342 19.34 -31.29 13.96
CA LEU A 342 20.71 -30.97 14.38
C LEU A 342 20.72 -30.15 15.67
N ILE A 343 19.74 -29.25 15.80
CA ILE A 343 19.55 -28.41 16.97
C ILE A 343 18.06 -28.42 17.31
N HIS A 344 17.76 -28.61 18.59
CA HIS A 344 16.43 -28.57 19.14
C HIS A 344 16.37 -27.58 20.30
N GLN A 345 15.40 -26.65 20.27
CA GLN A 345 15.10 -25.67 21.31
C GLN A 345 16.32 -25.03 22.00
N THR A 346 17.35 -24.69 21.23
CA THR A 346 18.58 -24.09 21.79
C THR A 346 18.43 -22.58 21.80
N THR A 347 18.80 -21.90 22.90
CA THR A 347 18.75 -20.44 22.95
C THR A 347 19.73 -19.83 21.95
N LEU A 348 19.39 -18.67 21.41
CA LEU A 348 20.25 -17.98 20.45
C LEU A 348 21.62 -17.63 21.07
N SER A 349 21.66 -17.30 22.36
CA SER A 349 22.90 -17.11 23.13
C SER A 349 23.80 -18.35 23.17
N ALA A 350 23.23 -19.55 23.14
CA ALA A 350 23.95 -20.82 23.20
C ALA A 350 24.47 -21.30 21.84
N LEU A 351 24.11 -20.64 20.72
CA LEU A 351 24.72 -20.92 19.41
C LEU A 351 26.16 -20.40 19.29
N GLY A 352 26.58 -19.51 20.19
CA GLY A 352 27.88 -18.85 20.15
C GLY A 352 27.90 -17.67 19.18
N ALA A 353 28.77 -16.68 19.46
CA ALA A 353 28.82 -15.42 18.73
C ALA A 353 29.64 -15.57 17.43
N ALA A 354 28.98 -15.38 16.30
CA ALA A 354 29.62 -15.39 14.99
C ALA A 354 30.47 -14.12 14.77
N PRO A 355 31.59 -14.22 14.03
CA PRO A 355 32.14 -15.43 13.40
C PRO A 355 33.07 -16.25 14.32
N GLU A 356 33.46 -15.73 15.49
CA GLU A 356 34.57 -16.31 16.27
C GLU A 356 34.22 -17.60 17.03
N ASN A 357 32.94 -17.79 17.38
CA ASN A 357 32.48 -18.92 18.18
C ASN A 357 31.25 -19.58 17.55
N ASN A 358 31.28 -19.85 16.24
CA ASN A 358 30.20 -20.61 15.61
C ASN A 358 30.11 -22.02 16.21
N ARG A 359 28.90 -22.57 16.24
CA ARG A 359 28.65 -23.95 16.61
C ARG A 359 28.66 -24.83 15.35
N PRO A 360 29.43 -25.94 15.32
CA PRO A 360 29.39 -26.87 14.20
C PRO A 360 28.03 -27.58 14.14
N LEU A 361 27.51 -27.75 12.92
CA LEU A 361 26.24 -28.42 12.64
C LEU A 361 26.44 -29.81 12.06
N LEU A 362 27.08 -29.89 10.89
CA LEU A 362 27.31 -31.14 10.16
C LEU A 362 28.43 -30.97 9.13
N ASP A 363 28.98 -32.10 8.71
CA ASP A 363 29.85 -32.19 7.54
C ASP A 363 29.08 -32.77 6.36
N MET A 364 29.33 -32.22 5.16
CA MET A 364 28.77 -32.73 3.91
C MET A 364 29.87 -32.97 2.86
N PRO A 365 29.74 -34.04 2.05
CA PRO A 365 30.54 -34.19 0.84
C PRO A 365 30.29 -33.04 -0.14
N SER A 366 31.32 -32.57 -0.85
CA SER A 366 31.18 -31.47 -1.81
C SER A 366 30.40 -31.84 -3.07
N ASP A 367 30.23 -33.13 -3.37
CA ASP A 367 29.44 -33.65 -4.49
C ASP A 367 27.94 -33.79 -4.16
N GLU A 368 27.56 -33.58 -2.89
CA GLU A 368 26.19 -33.55 -2.44
C GLU A 368 25.65 -32.12 -2.32
N LYS A 369 24.33 -32.01 -2.24
CA LYS A 369 23.63 -30.76 -1.92
C LYS A 369 23.03 -30.88 -0.53
N ARG A 370 22.84 -29.76 0.14
CA ARG A 370 22.20 -29.74 1.46
C ARG A 370 21.22 -28.60 1.55
N ARG A 371 20.04 -28.88 2.09
CA ARG A 371 19.09 -27.85 2.53
C ARG A 371 19.04 -27.83 4.04
N VAL A 372 19.32 -26.69 4.62
CA VAL A 372 19.21 -26.44 6.07
C VAL A 372 17.99 -25.55 6.30
N GLN A 373 17.04 -25.98 7.12
CA GLN A 373 15.96 -25.13 7.61
C GLN A 373 16.31 -24.67 9.02
N VAL A 374 16.35 -23.36 9.20
CA VAL A 374 16.49 -22.75 10.52
C VAL A 374 15.13 -22.19 10.90
N THR A 375 14.63 -22.59 12.06
CA THR A 375 13.40 -22.07 12.65
C THR A 375 13.75 -21.35 13.94
N VAL A 376 13.32 -20.11 14.05
CA VAL A 376 13.51 -19.28 15.24
C VAL A 376 12.13 -19.00 15.83
N THR A 377 11.99 -19.30 17.12
CA THR A 377 10.76 -19.12 17.88
C THR A 377 11.01 -18.16 19.02
N LEU A 378 10.19 -17.12 19.14
CA LEU A 378 10.21 -16.27 20.33
C LEU A 378 9.45 -16.98 21.44
N ALA A 379 10.09 -17.18 22.60
CA ALA A 379 9.48 -17.88 23.72
C ALA A 379 8.14 -17.23 24.13
N GLN A 380 7.16 -18.04 24.51
CA GLN A 380 5.87 -17.52 24.98
C GLN A 380 6.00 -16.72 26.28
N SER A 381 7.04 -16.99 27.06
CA SER A 381 7.39 -16.27 28.29
C SER A 381 8.05 -14.90 28.02
N ALA A 382 8.39 -14.58 26.77
CA ALA A 382 9.12 -13.37 26.46
C ALA A 382 8.30 -12.12 26.81
N HIS A 383 8.92 -11.21 27.57
CA HIS A 383 8.31 -9.92 27.90
C HIS A 383 8.31 -9.02 26.66
N ALA A 384 7.14 -8.84 26.05
CA ALA A 384 6.97 -8.08 24.81
C ALA A 384 7.59 -6.66 24.86
N GLU A 385 7.53 -5.99 26.01
CA GLU A 385 8.10 -4.65 26.21
C GLU A 385 9.65 -4.64 26.23
N ALA A 386 10.28 -5.73 26.69
CA ALA A 386 11.73 -5.84 26.77
C ALA A 386 12.38 -6.20 25.43
N VAL A 387 11.66 -6.95 24.59
CA VAL A 387 12.13 -7.40 23.26
C VAL A 387 11.71 -6.47 22.13
N ALA A 388 10.77 -5.55 22.36
CA ALA A 388 10.30 -4.60 21.35
C ALA A 388 11.45 -3.71 20.83
N GLY A 389 11.62 -3.68 19.50
CA GLY A 389 12.65 -2.87 18.83
C GLY A 389 14.07 -3.43 18.91
N GLN A 390 14.25 -4.59 19.55
CA GLN A 390 15.52 -5.31 19.53
C GLN A 390 15.69 -6.03 18.18
N ARG A 391 16.94 -6.17 17.73
CA ARG A 391 17.29 -6.91 16.52
C ARG A 391 18.35 -7.95 16.89
N SER A 392 18.23 -9.13 16.30
CA SER A 392 19.26 -10.16 16.31
C SER A 392 19.37 -10.77 14.93
N SER A 393 20.49 -11.43 14.66
CA SER A 393 20.71 -12.17 13.43
C SER A 393 21.21 -13.58 13.75
N VAL A 394 20.96 -14.49 12.81
CA VAL A 394 21.49 -15.86 12.82
C VAL A 394 22.25 -16.04 11.53
N ARG A 395 23.49 -16.51 11.60
CA ARG A 395 24.35 -16.72 10.44
C ARG A 395 24.64 -18.20 10.29
N LEU A 396 24.46 -18.71 9.08
CA LEU A 396 24.94 -20.02 8.68
C LEU A 396 26.24 -19.82 7.89
N THR A 397 27.28 -20.56 8.24
CA THR A 397 28.60 -20.48 7.61
C THR A 397 28.93 -21.85 6.99
N ALA A 398 29.48 -21.84 5.80
CA ALA A 398 29.94 -23.01 5.10
C ALA A 398 31.43 -22.85 4.78
N ILE A 399 32.25 -23.81 5.25
CA ILE A 399 33.71 -23.79 5.15
C ILE A 399 34.14 -25.02 4.37
N GLY A 400 34.84 -24.82 3.26
CA GLY A 400 35.33 -25.92 2.43
C GLY A 400 36.06 -25.41 1.20
N GLN A 401 36.84 -26.26 0.54
CA GLN A 401 37.60 -25.89 -0.68
C GLN A 401 38.52 -24.66 -0.50
N GLY A 402 38.99 -24.40 0.72
CA GLY A 402 39.84 -23.26 1.04
C GLY A 402 39.12 -21.91 1.07
N GLU A 403 37.78 -21.93 1.11
CA GLU A 403 36.95 -20.74 1.19
C GLU A 403 35.88 -20.86 2.28
N GLU A 404 35.39 -19.71 2.71
CA GLU A 404 34.34 -19.55 3.69
C GLU A 404 33.27 -18.64 3.09
N VAL A 405 32.02 -19.09 3.12
CA VAL A 405 30.86 -18.29 2.73
C VAL A 405 29.88 -18.33 3.87
N SER A 406 29.29 -17.18 4.21
CA SER A 406 28.28 -17.11 5.23
C SER A 406 27.03 -16.39 4.73
N LEU A 407 25.89 -16.74 5.32
CA LEU A 407 24.62 -16.16 4.97
C LEU A 407 23.65 -16.23 6.16
N GLY A 408 22.96 -15.12 6.42
CA GLY A 408 21.98 -15.03 7.49
C GLY A 408 21.02 -13.85 7.32
N PRO A 409 19.83 -13.88 7.93
CA PRO A 409 18.99 -12.69 8.03
C PRO A 409 19.76 -11.56 8.75
N GLY A 410 19.93 -10.40 8.11
CA GLY A 410 20.64 -9.25 8.69
C GLY A 410 22.17 -9.27 8.58
N ASP A 411 22.74 -10.04 7.65
CA ASP A 411 24.18 -10.08 7.39
C ASP A 411 24.69 -8.79 6.69
N PRO A 412 25.71 -8.07 7.23
CA PRO A 412 26.26 -6.85 6.63
C PRO A 412 27.01 -7.05 5.31
N ASP A 413 27.41 -8.27 4.93
CA ASP A 413 28.13 -8.55 3.68
C ASP A 413 27.21 -8.65 2.45
N VAL A 414 25.91 -8.37 2.61
CA VAL A 414 25.04 -7.98 1.50
C VAL A 414 25.55 -6.64 0.96
N PRO A 415 25.73 -6.43 -0.36
CA PRO A 415 26.12 -5.13 -0.90
C PRO A 415 25.06 -4.07 -0.57
N GLY A 416 25.29 -3.39 0.55
CA GLY A 416 24.36 -2.54 1.29
C GLY A 416 24.88 -2.37 2.72
N GLY A 417 26.06 -1.75 2.84
CA GLY A 417 26.88 -1.73 4.06
C GLY A 417 26.25 -1.05 5.30
N PRO A 418 27.00 -1.03 6.41
CA PRO A 418 26.52 -0.65 7.75
C PRO A 418 26.13 0.83 7.92
N ASP A 419 26.23 1.65 6.85
CA ASP A 419 25.83 3.06 6.78
C ASP A 419 24.78 3.31 5.67
N ALA A 420 24.07 2.28 5.19
CA ALA A 420 22.94 2.48 4.29
C ALA A 420 21.79 3.21 5.03
N PRO A 421 21.34 4.39 4.55
CA PRO A 421 20.17 5.04 5.12
C PRO A 421 18.97 4.14 4.85
N ASP A 422 18.34 3.68 5.93
CA ASP A 422 17.09 2.93 5.94
C ASP A 422 17.12 1.63 5.11
N ALA A 423 17.53 0.52 5.76
CA ALA A 423 17.14 -0.81 5.30
C ALA A 423 15.59 -0.87 5.20
N PRO A 424 15.00 -1.35 4.08
CA PRO A 424 13.57 -1.33 3.85
C PRO A 424 12.87 -2.41 4.67
N GLY A 425 12.67 -2.14 5.95
CA GLY A 425 12.10 -3.08 6.90
C GLY A 425 11.64 -2.47 8.22
N ASP A 426 11.99 -1.21 8.50
CA ASP A 426 11.16 -0.43 9.42
C ASP A 426 9.82 -0.22 8.72
N LEU A 427 8.80 -0.95 9.18
CA LEU A 427 7.45 -0.46 9.05
C LEU A 427 7.46 1.00 9.55
N PRO A 428 6.86 1.97 8.85
CA PRO A 428 6.44 3.18 9.54
C PRO A 428 5.69 2.70 10.77
N ARG A 429 6.02 3.19 11.98
CA ARG A 429 5.28 2.91 13.22
C ARG A 429 3.78 2.93 12.90
N THR A 430 3.17 1.76 12.68
CA THR A 430 1.75 1.62 12.36
C THR A 430 1.03 1.53 13.68
N GLY A 431 1.05 2.67 14.34
CA GLY A 431 0.63 2.88 15.71
C GLY A 431 0.97 4.32 16.01
N ILE A 432 0.14 5.23 15.52
CA ILE A 432 0.19 6.62 15.94
C ILE A 432 -0.20 6.61 17.42
N GLU A 433 0.78 6.58 18.33
CA GLU A 433 0.57 7.10 19.67
C GLU A 433 0.01 8.52 19.53
N GLY A 434 -1.24 8.72 19.96
CA GLY A 434 -1.90 10.01 19.87
C GLY A 434 -3.01 10.13 18.82
N TRP A 435 -3.58 9.02 18.32
CA TRP A 435 -4.83 9.10 17.53
C TRP A 435 -5.94 9.86 18.28
N LEU A 436 -5.97 9.73 19.61
CA LEU A 436 -6.85 10.53 20.47
C LEU A 436 -6.60 12.03 20.29
N TRP A 437 -5.35 12.48 20.20
CA TRP A 437 -5.01 13.89 20.02
C TRP A 437 -5.38 14.41 18.64
N ILE A 438 -5.17 13.62 17.57
CA ILE A 438 -5.56 14.01 16.21
C ILE A 438 -7.09 14.10 16.09
N LEU A 439 -7.82 13.13 16.65
CA LEU A 439 -9.28 13.15 16.69
C LEU A 439 -9.80 14.31 17.56
N LEU A 440 -9.17 14.60 18.70
CA LEU A 440 -9.52 15.74 19.54
C LEU A 440 -9.26 17.07 18.84
N LEU A 441 -8.17 17.18 18.06
CA LEU A 441 -7.83 18.39 17.31
C LEU A 441 -8.79 18.57 16.11
N ALA A 442 -9.16 17.49 15.42
CA ALA A 442 -10.21 17.51 14.39
C ALA A 442 -11.58 17.89 14.98
N CYS A 443 -11.98 17.29 16.10
CA CYS A 443 -13.20 17.65 16.82
C CYS A 443 -13.18 19.11 17.31
N ALA A 444 -12.03 19.60 17.80
CA ALA A 444 -11.87 20.99 18.21
C ALA A 444 -11.98 21.96 17.02
N LEU A 445 -11.41 21.62 15.86
CA LEU A 445 -11.53 22.41 14.63
C LEU A 445 -12.98 22.41 14.10
N ILE A 446 -13.66 21.28 14.14
CA ILE A 446 -15.07 21.18 13.75
C ILE A 446 -15.95 21.98 14.72
N ALA A 447 -15.71 21.87 16.03
CA ALA A 447 -16.46 22.60 17.05
C ALA A 447 -16.23 24.12 16.94
N THR A 448 -14.97 24.56 16.79
CA THR A 448 -14.65 25.98 16.61
C THR A 448 -15.22 26.53 15.30
N GLY A 449 -15.13 25.78 14.19
CA GLY A 449 -15.78 26.13 12.92
C GLY A 449 -17.30 26.26 13.07
N SER A 450 -17.94 25.32 13.77
CA SER A 450 -19.38 25.32 14.03
C SER A 450 -19.82 26.52 14.89
N ILE A 451 -19.04 26.87 15.92
CA ILE A 451 -19.29 28.03 16.79
C ILE A 451 -19.14 29.35 16.02
N VAL A 452 -18.14 29.45 15.13
CA VAL A 452 -17.95 30.64 14.28
C VAL A 452 -19.11 30.78 13.29
N ILE A 453 -19.59 29.69 12.68
CA ILE A 453 -20.77 29.70 11.81
C ILE A 453 -22.05 30.07 12.59
N ALA A 454 -22.24 29.54 13.79
CA ALA A 454 -23.38 29.86 14.64
C ALA A 454 -23.38 31.33 15.10
N ARG A 455 -22.22 31.86 15.53
CA ARG A 455 -22.08 33.27 15.94
C ARG A 455 -22.26 34.23 14.77
N THR A 456 -21.78 33.89 13.58
CA THR A 456 -21.96 34.73 12.39
C THR A 456 -23.40 34.70 11.86
N ARG A 457 -24.16 33.61 12.09
CA ARG A 457 -25.62 33.58 11.86
C ARG A 457 -26.41 34.37 12.92
N SER A 458 -26.02 34.27 14.19
CA SER A 458 -26.71 35.00 15.27
C SER A 458 -26.52 36.51 15.18
N ARG A 459 -25.35 37.00 14.76
CA ARG A 459 -25.09 38.43 14.54
C ARG A 459 -25.78 39.02 13.30
N ARG A 460 -26.45 38.20 12.47
CA ARG A 460 -27.28 38.67 11.34
C ARG A 460 -28.77 38.75 11.67
N LYS A 461 -29.18 38.34 12.89
CA LYS A 461 -30.59 38.34 13.34
C LYS A 461 -30.90 39.44 14.38
N LEU A 462 -29.90 40.21 14.77
CA LEU A 462 -30.01 41.49 15.48
C LEU A 462 -29.65 42.58 14.47
#